data_AF-A0A7V7FLC2-F1
#
_entry.id   AF-A0A7V7FLC2-F1
#
_cell.length_a   1.000
_cell.length_b   1.000
_cell.length_c   1.000
_cell.angle_alpha   90.00
_cell.angle_beta   90.00
_cell.angle_gamma   90.00
#
_symmetry.space_group_name_H-M   'P 1'
#
loop_
_entity.id
_entity.type
_entity.pdbx_description
1 polymer ?
#
loop_
_entity_poly.entity_id
_entity_poly.type
_entity_poly.pdbx_seq_one_letter_code
_entity_poly.pdbx_strand_id
1 'polypeptide(L)'
;MQDTEGIRYRYEALYPHLDEKARRLFAAAEARTVGWGEIKLVCEITGIARSTIGRGLDELDGKTESLGEGRVRRRGGGRKLETEKQPSLLGALESLVAPATRGDPERPLPWVSKSYRHLANGLRELGFSVSHQLVGRLLDRLGYTLQANVKRREGTHHPDRDGQFEHINGRVTDFLAAGQPVISVDTKKKELVGDFKNGGREWRPQGKPEEVNVHDFADKKLGKVAPYGGSNGARVRLWKVELQKLASELGLEIMVCYLPPGTSKWNRIEHRLFSFISQNWRGKPLRTLATIVNLIGATTTNTGLKVYCDVDHNAYPKGVAVSDDEMTALNIRRAEFHGQWNYSFLPA
;
A
#
# COMPACT_ATOMS: atom_id res chain seq x y z
N MET A 1 -35.06 -37.74 56.46
CA MET A 1 -34.42 -36.49 56.92
C MET A 1 -33.71 -35.90 55.71
N GLN A 2 -34.05 -34.69 55.27
CA GLN A 2 -33.43 -34.09 54.08
C GLN A 2 -31.97 -33.70 54.41
N ASP A 3 -31.01 -34.06 53.53
CA ASP A 3 -29.56 -33.82 53.70
C ASP A 3 -29.20 -32.34 53.46
N THR A 4 -29.67 -31.44 54.31
CA THR A 4 -29.47 -29.99 54.13
C THR A 4 -28.01 -29.56 54.33
N GLU A 5 -27.32 -30.19 55.28
CA GLU A 5 -25.90 -29.92 55.56
C GLU A 5 -25.00 -30.44 54.44
N GLY A 6 -25.27 -31.63 53.90
CA GLY A 6 -24.51 -32.16 52.78
C GLY A 6 -24.65 -31.33 51.50
N ILE A 7 -25.85 -30.83 51.20
CA ILE A 7 -26.09 -29.93 50.05
C ILE A 7 -25.28 -28.63 50.22
N ARG A 8 -25.31 -28.04 51.42
CA ARG A 8 -24.54 -26.82 51.72
C ARG A 8 -23.04 -27.04 51.55
N TYR A 9 -22.51 -28.11 52.14
CA TYR A 9 -21.10 -28.47 52.04
C TYR A 9 -20.64 -28.66 50.59
N ARG A 10 -21.39 -29.43 49.78
CA ARG A 10 -21.07 -29.66 48.37
C ARG A 10 -21.12 -28.36 47.56
N TYR A 11 -22.11 -27.51 47.82
CA TYR A 11 -22.22 -26.23 47.13
C TYR A 11 -21.06 -25.29 47.47
N GLU A 12 -20.74 -25.08 48.74
CA GLU A 12 -19.66 -24.18 49.17
C GLU A 12 -18.29 -24.66 48.67
N ALA A 13 -18.04 -25.97 48.67
CA ALA A 13 -16.80 -26.55 48.16
C ALA A 13 -16.63 -26.35 46.64
N LEU A 14 -17.71 -26.46 45.86
CA LEU A 14 -17.65 -26.36 44.41
C LEU A 14 -17.86 -24.94 43.89
N TYR A 15 -18.52 -24.07 44.65
CA TYR A 15 -18.91 -22.72 44.23
C TYR A 15 -17.77 -21.89 43.60
N PRO A 16 -16.53 -21.87 44.14
CA PRO A 16 -15.41 -21.13 43.55
C PRO A 16 -14.98 -21.65 42.17
N HIS A 17 -15.29 -22.90 41.85
CA HIS A 17 -14.82 -23.60 40.65
C HIS A 17 -15.86 -23.74 39.55
N LEU A 18 -17.14 -23.46 39.84
CA LEU A 18 -18.24 -23.58 38.89
C LEU A 18 -18.55 -22.26 38.19
N ASP A 19 -18.73 -22.29 36.88
CA ASP A 19 -19.29 -21.18 36.10
C ASP A 19 -20.81 -21.02 36.31
N GLU A 20 -21.41 -19.97 35.74
CA GLU A 20 -22.85 -19.67 35.90
C GLU A 20 -23.76 -20.83 35.46
N LYS A 21 -23.37 -21.57 34.41
CA LYS A 21 -24.15 -22.72 33.89
C LYS A 21 -24.00 -23.91 34.82
N ALA A 22 -22.77 -24.21 35.24
CA ALA A 22 -22.47 -25.35 36.10
C ALA A 22 -23.11 -25.18 37.50
N ARG A 23 -23.13 -23.96 38.06
CA ARG A 23 -23.86 -23.66 39.31
C ARG A 23 -25.36 -23.91 39.19
N ARG A 24 -25.96 -23.51 38.06
CA ARG A 24 -27.39 -23.73 37.79
C ARG A 24 -27.71 -25.22 37.67
N LEU A 25 -26.90 -25.98 36.95
CA LEU A 25 -27.09 -27.42 36.78
C LEU A 25 -26.85 -28.19 38.09
N PHE A 26 -25.86 -27.79 38.88
CA PHE A 26 -25.61 -28.33 40.22
C PHE A 26 -26.84 -28.15 41.13
N ALA A 27 -27.36 -26.92 41.22
CA ALA A 27 -28.55 -26.65 42.04
C ALA A 27 -29.80 -27.40 41.57
N ALA A 28 -29.96 -27.59 40.25
CA ALA A 28 -31.04 -28.40 39.70
C ALA A 28 -30.88 -29.90 40.00
N ALA A 29 -29.64 -30.42 39.98
CA ALA A 29 -29.35 -31.80 40.35
C ALA A 29 -29.62 -32.06 41.84
N GLU A 30 -29.21 -31.14 42.72
CA GLU A 30 -29.53 -31.22 44.16
C GLU A 30 -31.03 -31.05 44.43
N ALA A 31 -31.76 -30.29 43.61
CA ALA A 31 -33.22 -30.22 43.73
C ALA A 31 -33.87 -31.59 43.44
N ARG A 32 -33.44 -32.30 42.38
CA ARG A 32 -33.98 -33.63 42.03
C ARG A 32 -33.83 -34.68 43.12
N THR A 33 -32.80 -34.59 43.96
CA THR A 33 -32.53 -35.60 45.00
C THR A 33 -33.37 -35.39 46.26
N VAL A 34 -33.97 -34.21 46.44
CA VAL A 34 -34.68 -33.80 47.66
C VAL A 34 -36.19 -34.14 47.63
N GLY A 35 -36.81 -34.18 46.44
CA GLY A 35 -38.24 -34.49 46.28
C GLY A 35 -39.17 -33.32 46.65
N TRP A 36 -40.26 -33.57 47.40
CA TRP A 36 -41.29 -32.54 47.61
C TRP A 36 -40.75 -31.28 48.33
N GLY A 37 -40.91 -30.11 47.70
CA GLY A 37 -40.36 -28.82 48.19
C GLY A 37 -38.92 -28.51 47.76
N GLU A 38 -38.33 -29.36 46.91
CA GLU A 38 -36.97 -29.31 46.35
C GLU A 38 -36.43 -27.91 46.00
N ILE A 39 -37.12 -27.15 45.14
CA ILE A 39 -36.62 -25.85 44.67
C ILE A 39 -36.54 -24.83 45.80
N LYS A 40 -37.49 -24.87 46.75
CA LYS A 40 -37.51 -23.93 47.87
C LYS A 40 -36.35 -24.21 48.82
N LEU A 41 -36.13 -25.48 49.17
CA LEU A 41 -35.05 -25.90 50.05
C LEU A 41 -33.68 -25.54 49.47
N VAL A 42 -33.43 -25.89 48.20
CA VAL A 42 -32.14 -25.60 47.54
C VAL A 42 -31.92 -24.10 47.35
N CYS A 43 -32.97 -23.33 47.10
CA CYS A 43 -32.91 -21.85 47.06
C CYS A 43 -32.47 -21.26 48.40
N GLU A 44 -32.99 -21.77 49.51
CA GLU A 44 -32.66 -21.30 50.87
C GLU A 44 -31.22 -21.69 51.26
N ILE A 45 -30.72 -22.84 50.80
CA ILE A 45 -29.35 -23.30 51.08
C ILE A 45 -28.31 -22.59 50.21
N THR A 46 -28.55 -22.49 48.90
CA THR A 46 -27.55 -22.02 47.92
C THR A 46 -27.63 -20.52 47.61
N GLY A 47 -28.75 -19.88 47.97
CA GLY A 47 -29.07 -18.49 47.60
C GLY A 47 -29.43 -18.30 46.12
N ILE A 48 -29.47 -19.37 45.32
CA ILE A 48 -29.82 -19.29 43.90
C ILE A 48 -31.34 -19.11 43.76
N ALA A 49 -31.76 -18.11 42.97
CA ALA A 49 -33.16 -17.82 42.73
C ALA A 49 -33.94 -19.05 42.21
N ARG A 50 -35.16 -19.25 42.71
CA ARG A 50 -36.05 -20.36 42.31
C ARG A 50 -36.23 -20.49 40.79
N SER A 51 -36.33 -19.36 40.08
CA SER A 51 -36.45 -19.32 38.62
C SER A 51 -35.18 -19.77 37.88
N THR A 52 -34.02 -19.68 38.51
CA THR A 52 -32.75 -20.19 37.97
C THR A 52 -32.65 -21.69 38.17
N ILE A 53 -33.02 -22.21 39.34
CA ILE A 53 -33.10 -23.65 39.62
C ILE A 53 -34.10 -24.32 38.68
N GLY A 54 -35.29 -23.73 38.50
CA GLY A 54 -36.30 -24.21 37.54
C GLY A 54 -35.77 -24.29 36.10
N ARG A 55 -35.06 -23.25 35.62
CA ARG A 55 -34.39 -23.29 34.31
C ARG A 55 -33.32 -24.38 34.21
N GLY A 56 -32.62 -24.67 35.30
CA GLY A 56 -31.66 -25.79 35.36
C GLY A 56 -32.34 -27.15 35.27
N LEU A 57 -33.51 -27.32 35.89
CA LEU A 57 -34.32 -28.54 35.77
C LEU A 57 -34.82 -28.74 34.33
N ASP A 58 -35.32 -27.69 33.69
CA ASP A 58 -35.74 -27.75 32.28
C ASP A 58 -34.56 -28.09 31.34
N GLU A 59 -33.35 -27.62 31.66
CA GLU A 59 -32.12 -27.99 30.94
C GLU A 59 -31.73 -29.46 31.15
N LEU A 60 -31.83 -29.98 32.39
CA LEU A 60 -31.60 -31.40 32.69
C LEU A 60 -32.70 -32.34 32.15
N ASP A 61 -33.91 -31.82 31.93
CA ASP A 61 -35.04 -32.54 31.31
C ASP A 61 -34.95 -32.55 29.78
N GLY A 62 -33.97 -31.85 29.18
CA GLY A 62 -33.88 -31.71 27.73
C GLY A 62 -34.97 -30.84 27.11
N LYS A 63 -35.74 -30.09 27.90
CA LYS A 63 -36.77 -29.14 27.44
C LYS A 63 -36.17 -27.87 26.81
N THR A 64 -34.85 -27.73 26.87
CA THR A 64 -34.09 -26.59 26.36
C THR A 64 -33.01 -27.07 25.39
N GLU A 65 -32.83 -26.36 24.26
CA GLU A 65 -31.71 -26.60 23.34
C GLU A 65 -30.35 -26.51 24.06
N SER A 66 -29.52 -27.52 23.87
CA SER A 66 -28.17 -27.58 24.44
C SER A 66 -27.32 -26.41 23.94
N LEU A 67 -26.81 -25.60 24.87
CA LEU A 67 -25.73 -24.66 24.61
C LEU A 67 -24.47 -25.49 24.34
N GLY A 68 -24.02 -25.55 23.08
CA GLY A 68 -22.85 -26.32 22.63
C GLY A 68 -21.60 -26.16 23.52
N GLU A 69 -20.67 -27.10 23.40
CA GLU A 69 -19.49 -27.22 24.29
C GLU A 69 -18.79 -25.88 24.55
N GLY A 70 -18.56 -25.57 25.83
CA GLY A 70 -17.92 -24.32 26.28
C GLY A 70 -18.80 -23.08 26.33
N ARG A 71 -20.10 -23.13 25.96
CA ARG A 71 -20.99 -21.97 25.96
C ARG A 71 -21.85 -21.87 27.23
N VAL A 72 -21.68 -20.77 27.97
CA VAL A 72 -22.39 -20.49 29.24
C VAL A 72 -23.74 -19.78 29.02
N ARG A 73 -23.91 -18.99 27.95
CA ARG A 73 -25.11 -18.16 27.69
C ARG A 73 -25.66 -18.31 26.27
N ARG A 74 -26.99 -18.21 26.11
CA ARG A 74 -27.69 -18.20 24.80
C ARG A 74 -27.31 -16.99 23.95
N ARG A 75 -27.37 -17.14 22.63
CA ARG A 75 -27.16 -16.04 21.66
C ARG A 75 -28.29 -15.01 21.81
N GLY A 76 -27.96 -13.72 21.79
CA GLY A 76 -28.95 -12.63 21.88
C GLY A 76 -28.81 -11.72 23.11
N GLY A 77 -28.00 -12.09 24.11
CA GLY A 77 -27.72 -11.24 25.29
C GLY A 77 -26.66 -10.15 25.07
N GLY A 78 -26.41 -9.74 23.82
CA GLY A 78 -25.42 -8.73 23.46
C GLY A 78 -26.05 -7.37 23.16
N ARG A 79 -25.25 -6.30 23.22
CA ARG A 79 -25.68 -4.96 22.80
C ARG A 79 -26.14 -5.01 21.33
N LYS A 80 -27.36 -4.56 21.05
CA LYS A 80 -27.91 -4.43 19.68
C LYS A 80 -26.93 -3.69 18.77
N LEU A 81 -26.81 -4.14 17.53
CA LEU A 81 -25.87 -3.58 16.57
C LEU A 81 -26.21 -2.10 16.30
N GLU A 82 -25.21 -1.25 16.13
CA GLU A 82 -25.44 0.18 15.92
C GLU A 82 -26.19 0.46 14.60
N THR A 83 -26.07 -0.45 13.63
CA THR A 83 -26.87 -0.45 12.39
C THR A 83 -28.35 -0.77 12.61
N GLU A 84 -28.71 -1.48 13.68
CA GLU A 84 -30.12 -1.73 14.05
C GLU A 84 -30.73 -0.51 14.77
N LYS A 85 -29.88 0.29 15.43
CA LYS A 85 -30.30 1.53 16.09
C LYS A 85 -30.41 2.72 15.13
N GLN A 86 -29.63 2.69 14.05
CA GLN A 86 -29.53 3.77 13.06
C GLN A 86 -29.73 3.17 11.65
N PRO A 87 -30.99 2.93 11.21
CA PRO A 87 -31.28 2.18 9.97
C PRO A 87 -30.70 2.83 8.69
N SER A 88 -30.58 4.16 8.66
CA SER A 88 -30.04 4.92 7.51
C SER A 88 -28.51 5.03 7.49
N LEU A 89 -27.81 4.49 8.50
CA LEU A 89 -26.36 4.63 8.63
C LEU A 89 -25.58 4.02 7.46
N LEU A 90 -26.01 2.83 7.00
CA LEU A 90 -25.34 2.14 5.90
C LEU A 90 -25.45 2.92 4.59
N GLY A 91 -26.65 3.41 4.26
CA GLY A 91 -26.87 4.24 3.06
C GLY A 91 -26.14 5.58 3.11
N ALA A 92 -26.07 6.21 4.30
CA ALA A 92 -25.28 7.43 4.48
C ALA A 92 -23.78 7.18 4.27
N LEU A 93 -23.25 6.06 4.77
CA LEU A 93 -21.86 5.67 4.57
C LEU A 93 -21.57 5.39 3.09
N GLU A 94 -22.44 4.69 2.38
CA GLU A 94 -22.30 4.45 0.93
C GLU A 94 -22.28 5.76 0.13
N SER A 95 -23.16 6.70 0.44
CA SER A 95 -23.20 8.03 -0.20
C SER A 95 -21.89 8.80 -0.02
N LEU A 96 -21.28 8.73 1.18
CA LEU A 96 -19.99 9.37 1.46
C LEU A 96 -18.81 8.68 0.74
N VAL A 97 -18.93 7.38 0.45
CA VAL A 97 -17.86 6.57 -0.16
C VAL A 97 -17.98 6.50 -1.69
N ALA A 98 -19.13 6.83 -2.26
CA ALA A 98 -19.34 6.87 -3.71
C ALA A 98 -18.28 7.70 -4.46
N PRO A 99 -17.94 7.36 -5.72
CA PRO A 99 -17.01 8.15 -6.53
C PRO A 99 -17.57 9.57 -6.70
N ALA A 100 -16.90 10.55 -6.12
CA ALA A 100 -17.31 11.95 -6.13
C ALA A 100 -16.41 12.77 -7.05
N THR A 101 -17.01 13.71 -7.77
CA THR A 101 -16.30 14.80 -8.44
C THR A 101 -15.55 15.63 -7.39
N ARG A 102 -14.25 15.84 -7.60
CA ARG A 102 -13.37 16.55 -6.66
C ARG A 102 -13.70 18.05 -6.66
N GLY A 103 -13.95 18.64 -5.48
CA GLY A 103 -14.02 20.11 -5.32
C GLY A 103 -15.41 20.76 -5.37
N ASP A 104 -16.48 20.02 -5.09
CA ASP A 104 -17.84 20.55 -5.04
C ASP A 104 -18.15 21.16 -3.64
N PRO A 105 -18.46 22.47 -3.57
CA PRO A 105 -18.56 23.22 -2.31
C PRO A 105 -19.83 22.96 -1.49
N GLU A 106 -20.89 22.40 -2.07
CA GLU A 106 -22.16 22.11 -1.38
C GLU A 106 -22.15 20.78 -0.60
N ARG A 107 -20.97 20.19 -0.37
CA ARG A 107 -20.83 18.86 0.20
C ARG A 107 -20.60 18.86 1.71
N PRO A 108 -21.22 17.91 2.45
CA PRO A 108 -20.94 17.72 3.87
C PRO A 108 -19.46 17.43 4.17
N LEU A 109 -18.73 16.74 3.27
CA LEU A 109 -17.30 16.51 3.40
C LEU A 109 -16.49 17.41 2.43
N PRO A 110 -15.91 18.52 2.91
CA PRO A 110 -15.09 19.42 2.08
C PRO A 110 -13.71 18.83 1.70
N TRP A 111 -13.31 17.70 2.29
CA TRP A 111 -11.96 17.13 2.13
C TRP A 111 -11.93 15.80 1.37
N VAL A 112 -11.05 15.76 0.36
CA VAL A 112 -10.90 14.69 -0.66
C VAL A 112 -10.29 13.38 -0.12
N SER A 113 -10.12 13.20 1.20
CA SER A 113 -9.49 11.98 1.75
C SER A 113 -10.46 11.10 2.52
N LYS A 114 -10.77 9.93 1.96
CA LYS A 114 -11.71 8.92 2.51
C LYS A 114 -11.07 8.07 3.60
N SER A 115 -10.52 8.70 4.64
CA SER A 115 -10.05 7.97 5.83
C SER A 115 -11.23 7.56 6.72
N TYR A 116 -11.10 6.49 7.51
CA TYR A 116 -12.16 6.08 8.46
C TYR A 116 -12.55 7.20 9.43
N ARG A 117 -11.60 8.08 9.80
CA ARG A 117 -11.88 9.22 10.69
C ARG A 117 -12.68 10.31 9.99
N HIS A 118 -12.36 10.61 8.73
CA HIS A 118 -13.12 11.60 7.95
C HIS A 118 -14.53 11.09 7.64
N LEU A 119 -14.67 9.81 7.28
CA LEU A 119 -15.98 9.20 7.10
C LEU A 119 -16.80 9.20 8.39
N ALA A 120 -16.18 8.91 9.53
CA ALA A 120 -16.87 9.01 10.83
C ALA A 120 -17.28 10.45 11.17
N ASN A 121 -16.46 11.46 10.86
CA ASN A 121 -16.82 12.86 11.07
C ASN A 121 -17.97 13.30 10.17
N GLY A 122 -17.92 12.99 8.87
CA GLY A 122 -19.02 13.30 7.95
C GLY A 122 -20.33 12.61 8.35
N LEU A 123 -20.26 11.37 8.85
CA LEU A 123 -21.43 10.70 9.41
C LEU A 123 -21.96 11.39 10.68
N ARG A 124 -21.08 11.90 11.55
CA ARG A 124 -21.52 12.66 12.74
C ARG A 124 -22.15 14.00 12.39
N GLU A 125 -21.65 14.68 11.36
CA GLU A 125 -22.26 15.91 10.84
C GLU A 125 -23.66 15.65 10.27
N LEU A 126 -23.88 14.46 9.70
CA LEU A 126 -25.20 13.97 9.29
C LEU A 126 -26.06 13.44 10.46
N GLY A 127 -25.61 13.58 11.71
CA GLY A 127 -26.36 13.20 12.91
C GLY A 127 -26.16 11.76 13.39
N PHE A 128 -25.26 10.99 12.79
CA PHE A 128 -25.02 9.59 13.18
C PHE A 128 -23.99 9.46 14.31
N SER A 129 -24.30 8.63 15.31
CA SER A 129 -23.36 8.31 16.38
C SER A 129 -22.47 7.14 15.98
N VAL A 130 -21.29 7.44 15.44
CA VAL A 130 -20.34 6.44 14.94
C VAL A 130 -18.90 6.67 15.39
N SER A 131 -18.16 5.57 15.54
CA SER A 131 -16.70 5.57 15.71
C SER A 131 -16.01 5.17 14.41
N HIS A 132 -14.76 5.60 14.21
CA HIS A 132 -13.97 5.20 13.05
C HIS A 132 -13.77 3.67 12.95
N GLN A 133 -13.72 2.95 14.08
CA GLN A 133 -13.66 1.49 14.09
C GLN A 133 -14.98 0.84 13.63
N LEU A 134 -16.12 1.45 13.95
CA LEU A 134 -17.40 1.01 13.42
C LEU A 134 -17.45 1.23 11.91
N VAL A 135 -17.03 2.40 11.43
CA VAL A 135 -16.94 2.70 9.98
C VAL A 135 -16.08 1.68 9.24
N GLY A 136 -14.90 1.33 9.76
CA GLY A 136 -14.05 0.29 9.18
C GLY A 136 -14.77 -1.06 9.04
N ARG A 137 -15.42 -1.53 10.11
CA ARG A 137 -16.21 -2.78 10.09
C ARG A 137 -17.39 -2.73 9.11
N LEU A 138 -18.04 -1.57 8.97
CA LEU A 138 -19.15 -1.40 8.03
C LEU A 138 -18.66 -1.42 6.58
N LEU A 139 -17.52 -0.79 6.30
CA LEU A 139 -16.89 -0.84 4.97
C LEU A 139 -16.47 -2.26 4.60
N ASP A 140 -15.87 -3.00 5.54
CA ASP A 140 -15.51 -4.41 5.33
C ASP A 140 -16.76 -5.26 5.03
N ARG A 141 -17.86 -5.04 5.78
CA ARG A 141 -19.13 -5.73 5.55
C ARG A 141 -19.77 -5.38 4.20
N LEU A 142 -19.57 -4.15 3.73
CA LEU A 142 -20.02 -3.68 2.41
C LEU A 142 -19.05 -4.09 1.28
N GLY A 143 -17.97 -4.83 1.58
CA GLY A 143 -17.00 -5.31 0.59
C GLY A 143 -16.01 -4.25 0.09
N TYR A 144 -15.92 -3.10 0.74
CA TYR A 144 -14.93 -2.08 0.42
C TYR A 144 -13.55 -2.47 0.96
N THR A 145 -12.52 -2.22 0.16
CA THR A 145 -11.12 -2.42 0.55
C THR A 145 -10.30 -1.20 0.17
N LEU A 146 -9.18 -0.99 0.86
CA LEU A 146 -8.24 0.08 0.49
C LEU A 146 -7.52 -0.31 -0.81
N GLN A 147 -7.89 0.35 -1.89
CA GLN A 147 -7.29 0.14 -3.21
C GLN A 147 -6.24 1.20 -3.49
N ALA A 148 -5.05 0.78 -3.90
CA ALA A 148 -4.06 1.69 -4.47
C ALA A 148 -4.44 2.01 -5.92
N ASN A 149 -4.13 3.23 -6.38
CA ASN A 149 -4.29 3.57 -7.79
C ASN A 149 -3.38 2.69 -8.64
N VAL A 150 -3.95 1.95 -9.59
CA VAL A 150 -3.20 1.15 -10.57
C VAL A 150 -3.26 1.85 -11.94
N LYS A 151 -2.09 2.06 -12.56
CA LYS A 151 -1.97 2.66 -13.89
C LYS A 151 -2.33 1.63 -14.98
N ARG A 152 -3.62 1.32 -15.18
CA ARG A 152 -4.11 0.40 -16.24
C ARG A 152 -4.64 1.08 -17.50
N ARG A 153 -4.94 2.38 -17.44
CA ARG A 153 -5.44 3.13 -18.59
C ARG A 153 -4.25 3.55 -19.46
N GLU A 154 -4.07 2.87 -20.58
CA GLU A 154 -3.07 3.21 -21.59
C GLU A 154 -3.64 4.28 -22.53
N GLY A 155 -2.76 5.12 -23.12
CA GLY A 155 -3.15 6.11 -24.14
C GLY A 155 -3.48 5.45 -25.48
N THR A 156 -3.70 6.26 -26.52
CA THR A 156 -3.92 5.78 -27.88
C THR A 156 -2.76 4.88 -28.33
N HIS A 157 -3.09 3.68 -28.83
CA HIS A 157 -2.12 2.75 -29.43
C HIS A 157 -1.35 3.46 -30.55
N HIS A 158 -0.02 3.52 -30.46
CA HIS A 158 0.80 3.95 -31.58
C HIS A 158 0.78 2.83 -32.64
N PRO A 159 0.40 3.10 -33.91
CA PRO A 159 0.21 2.06 -34.93
C PRO A 159 1.47 1.22 -35.16
N ASP A 160 2.65 1.87 -35.13
CA ASP A 160 3.92 1.20 -35.41
C ASP A 160 4.69 0.77 -34.15
N ARG A 161 4.01 0.63 -33.00
CA ARG A 161 4.69 0.32 -31.73
C ARG A 161 5.50 -0.97 -31.83
N ASP A 162 4.88 -2.03 -32.34
CA ASP A 162 5.45 -3.37 -32.35
C ASP A 162 6.61 -3.44 -33.37
N GLY A 163 6.44 -2.84 -34.56
CA GLY A 163 7.51 -2.73 -35.56
C GLY A 163 8.75 -1.97 -35.06
N GLN A 164 8.58 -0.92 -34.24
CA GLN A 164 9.72 -0.25 -33.61
C GLN A 164 10.41 -1.11 -32.55
N PHE A 165 9.68 -1.93 -31.79
CA PHE A 165 10.31 -2.88 -30.86
C PHE A 165 11.10 -3.96 -31.61
N GLU A 166 10.55 -4.49 -32.70
CA GLU A 166 11.23 -5.46 -33.56
C GLU A 166 12.49 -4.85 -34.18
N HIS A 167 12.42 -3.62 -34.70
CA HIS A 167 13.57 -2.90 -35.23
C HIS A 167 14.69 -2.74 -34.18
N ILE A 168 14.35 -2.27 -32.98
CA ILE A 168 15.31 -2.12 -31.88
C ILE A 168 15.90 -3.48 -31.51
N ASN A 169 15.07 -4.52 -31.37
CA ASN A 169 15.54 -5.84 -30.98
C ASN A 169 16.48 -6.44 -32.03
N GLY A 170 16.19 -6.25 -33.33
CA GLY A 170 17.08 -6.62 -34.42
C GLY A 170 18.44 -5.94 -34.28
N ARG A 171 18.46 -4.61 -34.14
CA ARG A 171 19.71 -3.84 -33.96
C ARG A 171 20.49 -4.27 -32.73
N VAL A 172 19.83 -4.47 -31.60
CA VAL A 172 20.48 -4.95 -30.37
C VAL A 172 21.10 -6.33 -30.59
N THR A 173 20.40 -7.22 -31.28
CA THR A 173 20.90 -8.57 -31.59
C THR A 173 22.14 -8.50 -32.48
N ASP A 174 22.10 -7.68 -33.54
CA ASP A 174 23.22 -7.50 -34.46
C ASP A 174 24.48 -6.95 -33.75
N PHE A 175 24.32 -5.89 -32.94
CA PHE A 175 25.42 -5.30 -32.19
C PHE A 175 26.03 -6.29 -31.20
N LEU A 176 25.20 -7.01 -30.44
CA LEU A 176 25.68 -8.00 -29.48
C LEU A 176 26.39 -9.17 -30.18
N ALA A 177 25.87 -9.63 -31.33
CA ALA A 177 26.52 -10.68 -32.14
C ALA A 177 27.87 -10.22 -32.69
N ALA A 178 28.02 -8.94 -33.01
CA ALA A 178 29.28 -8.31 -33.43
C ALA A 178 30.22 -7.97 -32.25
N GLY A 179 29.85 -8.29 -31.00
CA GLY A 179 30.63 -7.95 -29.81
C GLY A 179 30.64 -6.46 -29.49
N GLN A 180 29.74 -5.67 -30.08
CA GLN A 180 29.61 -4.24 -29.85
C GLN A 180 28.71 -3.94 -28.64
N PRO A 181 29.03 -2.90 -27.85
CA PRO A 181 28.25 -2.57 -26.68
C PRO A 181 26.89 -1.99 -27.05
N VAL A 182 25.86 -2.40 -26.31
CA VAL A 182 24.51 -1.81 -26.37
C VAL A 182 24.23 -1.12 -25.04
N ILE A 183 24.05 0.20 -25.10
CA ILE A 183 23.79 1.02 -23.92
C ILE A 183 22.34 1.48 -23.94
N SER A 184 21.61 1.18 -22.87
CA SER A 184 20.30 1.78 -22.63
C SER A 184 20.50 3.03 -21.78
N VAL A 185 19.85 4.14 -22.15
CA VAL A 185 19.98 5.43 -21.47
C VAL A 185 18.60 5.93 -21.07
N ASP A 186 18.41 6.29 -19.81
CA ASP A 186 17.18 6.91 -19.33
C ASP A 186 17.49 7.84 -18.15
N THR A 187 16.60 8.81 -17.92
CA THR A 187 16.74 9.76 -16.81
C THR A 187 15.62 9.59 -15.81
N LYS A 188 15.98 9.59 -14.52
CA LYS A 188 14.99 9.51 -13.44
C LYS A 188 14.61 10.90 -12.94
N LYS A 189 13.42 10.99 -12.36
CA LYS A 189 12.93 12.19 -11.69
C LYS A 189 13.98 12.72 -10.71
N LYS A 190 14.08 14.05 -10.61
CA LYS A 190 14.91 14.71 -9.60
C LYS A 190 14.37 14.47 -8.19
N GLU A 191 15.28 14.24 -7.27
CA GLU A 191 15.03 13.89 -5.87
C GLU A 191 15.57 14.97 -4.96
N LEU A 192 14.86 15.23 -3.86
CA LEU A 192 15.29 16.22 -2.87
C LEU A 192 16.36 15.60 -1.97
N VAL A 193 17.47 16.32 -1.79
CA VAL A 193 18.53 15.92 -0.87
C VAL A 193 18.26 16.56 0.48
N GLY A 194 18.11 15.76 1.53
CA GLY A 194 17.80 16.22 2.89
C GLY A 194 16.92 15.26 3.68
N ASP A 195 16.41 15.76 4.81
CA ASP A 195 15.52 15.05 5.73
C ASP A 195 14.09 14.98 5.20
N PHE A 196 13.88 14.34 4.05
CA PHE A 196 12.55 14.20 3.45
C PHE A 196 11.98 12.81 3.65
N LYS A 197 10.65 12.75 3.76
CA LYS A 197 9.94 11.49 3.97
C LYS A 197 9.96 10.65 2.69
N ASN A 198 10.67 9.54 2.73
CA ASN A 198 10.56 8.49 1.71
C ASN A 198 9.53 7.43 2.10
N GLY A 199 8.73 7.00 1.13
CA GLY A 199 7.74 5.95 1.34
C GLY A 199 8.42 4.67 1.79
N GLY A 200 7.86 3.98 2.80
CA GLY A 200 8.45 2.77 3.34
C GLY A 200 8.49 2.70 4.85
N ARG A 201 9.03 1.59 5.37
CA ARG A 201 9.31 1.34 6.79
C ARG A 201 10.61 0.55 6.89
N GLU A 202 11.41 0.87 7.90
CA GLU A 202 12.64 0.17 8.24
C GLU A 202 12.56 -0.27 9.71
N TRP A 203 13.26 -1.36 10.04
CA TRP A 203 13.34 -1.84 11.42
C TRP A 203 14.08 -0.82 12.29
N ARG A 204 13.41 -0.38 13.36
CA ARG A 204 13.95 0.55 14.35
C ARG A 204 13.45 0.14 15.74
N PRO A 205 14.17 0.49 16.83
CA PRO A 205 13.66 0.31 18.18
C PRO A 205 12.28 0.94 18.34
N GLN A 206 11.40 0.29 19.10
CA GLN A 206 10.06 0.77 19.34
C GLN A 206 10.08 2.19 19.92
N GLY A 207 9.23 3.07 19.38
CA GLY A 207 9.12 4.47 19.82
C GLY A 207 10.25 5.39 19.36
N LYS A 208 11.21 4.91 18.56
CA LYS A 208 12.30 5.70 17.99
C LYS A 208 12.20 5.77 16.46
N PRO A 209 11.16 6.43 15.90
CA PRO A 209 11.09 6.64 14.46
C PRO A 209 12.21 7.57 14.01
N GLU A 210 12.53 7.51 12.72
CA GLU A 210 13.41 8.48 12.12
C GLU A 210 12.64 9.78 11.84
N GLU A 211 13.15 10.89 12.36
CA GLU A 211 12.56 12.21 12.18
C GLU A 211 12.92 12.77 10.80
N VAL A 212 11.91 13.33 10.14
CA VAL A 212 12.00 13.95 8.81
C VAL A 212 11.14 15.20 8.78
N ASN A 213 11.44 16.09 7.85
CA ASN A 213 10.74 17.35 7.67
C ASN A 213 9.25 17.13 7.36
N VAL A 214 8.41 18.01 7.91
CA VAL A 214 6.96 18.03 7.65
C VAL A 214 6.66 18.52 6.23
N HIS A 215 7.57 19.33 5.66
CA HIS A 215 7.41 19.94 4.35
C HIS A 215 8.58 19.62 3.41
N ASP A 216 8.24 19.38 2.15
CA ASP A 216 9.19 19.03 1.09
C ASP A 216 9.73 20.27 0.35
N PHE A 217 10.14 21.31 1.09
CA PHE A 217 10.80 22.46 0.50
C PHE A 217 12.26 22.13 0.20
N ALA A 218 12.69 22.33 -1.04
CA ALA A 218 14.07 22.11 -1.42
C ALA A 218 15.00 23.00 -0.59
N ASP A 219 15.95 22.38 0.11
CA ASP A 219 17.01 23.11 0.80
C ASP A 219 17.87 23.84 -0.25
N LYS A 220 18.10 25.14 -0.06
CA LYS A 220 18.85 25.96 -1.03
C LYS A 220 20.33 25.56 -1.13
N LYS A 221 20.89 24.94 -0.10
CA LYS A 221 22.28 24.47 -0.03
C LYS A 221 22.43 23.04 -0.56
N LEU A 222 21.54 22.12 -0.18
CA LEU A 222 21.60 20.71 -0.61
C LEU A 222 20.99 20.48 -2.00
N GLY A 223 19.98 21.28 -2.36
CA GLY A 223 19.39 21.31 -3.70
C GLY A 223 18.63 20.03 -4.07
N LYS A 224 18.72 19.67 -5.34
CA LYS A 224 18.08 18.47 -5.92
C LYS A 224 19.13 17.68 -6.69
N VAL A 225 19.07 16.37 -6.59
CA VAL A 225 19.89 15.47 -7.40
C VAL A 225 19.03 14.88 -8.52
N ALA A 226 19.59 14.76 -9.72
CA ALA A 226 19.06 13.87 -10.74
C ALA A 226 19.86 12.56 -10.63
N PRO A 227 19.26 11.43 -10.24
CA PRO A 227 20.02 10.19 -10.07
C PRO A 227 20.71 9.75 -11.37
N TYR A 228 20.17 10.14 -12.53
CA TYR A 228 20.71 9.82 -13.86
C TYR A 228 20.35 10.89 -14.89
N GLY A 229 21.37 11.41 -15.58
CA GLY A 229 21.34 12.08 -16.89
C GLY A 229 20.52 13.37 -17.08
N GLY A 230 20.57 13.89 -18.31
CA GLY A 230 19.79 15.03 -18.82
C GLY A 230 18.78 14.63 -19.91
N SER A 231 17.99 15.59 -20.41
CA SER A 231 16.94 15.32 -21.39
C SER A 231 17.50 14.65 -22.66
N ASN A 232 17.11 13.39 -22.90
CA ASN A 232 17.63 12.56 -23.98
C ASN A 232 16.62 12.32 -25.12
N GLY A 233 15.47 13.00 -25.11
CA GLY A 233 14.37 12.73 -26.06
C GLY A 233 14.72 13.01 -27.53
N ALA A 234 14.01 12.35 -28.46
CA ALA A 234 14.28 12.40 -29.91
C ALA A 234 14.26 13.80 -30.55
N ARG A 235 13.59 14.76 -29.90
CA ARG A 235 13.47 16.16 -30.34
C ARG A 235 14.49 17.10 -29.70
N VAL A 236 15.29 16.62 -28.74
CA VAL A 236 16.24 17.46 -28.01
C VAL A 236 17.47 17.69 -28.89
N ARG A 237 17.68 18.93 -29.32
CA ARG A 237 18.80 19.31 -30.20
C ARG A 237 20.15 19.16 -29.52
N LEU A 238 20.25 19.65 -28.28
CA LEU A 238 21.49 19.57 -27.49
C LEU A 238 21.97 18.13 -27.33
N TRP A 239 21.07 17.18 -27.09
CA TRP A 239 21.39 15.75 -27.03
C TRP A 239 22.07 15.25 -28.31
N LYS A 240 21.59 15.68 -29.48
CA LYS A 240 22.17 15.30 -30.77
C LYS A 240 23.55 15.91 -31.00
N VAL A 241 23.71 17.19 -30.65
CA VAL A 241 25.01 17.89 -30.74
C VAL A 241 26.05 17.23 -29.85
N GLU A 242 25.72 16.94 -28.59
CA GLU A 242 26.65 16.30 -27.66
C GLU A 242 26.97 14.85 -28.05
N LEU A 243 26.02 14.11 -28.61
CA LEU A 243 26.30 12.78 -29.16
C LEU A 243 27.21 12.82 -30.39
N GLN A 244 27.08 13.82 -31.27
CA GLN A 244 28.00 14.00 -32.38
C GLN A 244 29.41 14.31 -31.89
N LYS A 245 29.55 15.20 -30.90
CA LYS A 245 30.85 15.49 -30.28
C LYS A 245 31.48 14.23 -29.70
N LEU A 246 30.70 13.42 -28.97
CA LEU A 246 31.15 12.15 -28.41
C LEU A 246 31.56 11.15 -29.51
N ALA A 247 30.78 11.04 -30.59
CA ALA A 247 31.11 10.17 -31.72
C ALA A 247 32.44 10.57 -32.38
N SER A 248 32.65 11.87 -32.58
CA SER A 248 33.90 12.41 -33.11
C SER A 248 35.09 12.22 -32.15
N GLU A 249 34.91 12.47 -30.85
CA GLU A 249 35.95 12.31 -29.83
C GLU A 249 36.40 10.86 -29.69
N LEU A 250 35.46 9.92 -29.71
CA LEU A 250 35.75 8.49 -29.62
C LEU A 250 36.22 7.89 -30.96
N GLY A 251 35.98 8.58 -32.08
CA GLY A 251 36.18 8.03 -33.41
C GLY A 251 35.25 6.83 -33.73
N LEU A 252 34.08 6.77 -33.09
CA LEU A 252 33.12 5.66 -33.21
C LEU A 252 31.78 6.12 -33.77
N GLU A 253 31.17 5.29 -34.61
CA GLU A 253 29.76 5.47 -34.99
C GLU A 253 28.86 5.19 -33.78
N ILE A 254 27.97 6.14 -33.47
CA ILE A 254 26.98 5.99 -32.39
C ILE A 254 25.59 5.89 -32.99
N MET A 255 24.98 4.71 -32.89
CA MET A 255 23.58 4.48 -33.29
C MET A 255 22.62 4.73 -32.14
N VAL A 256 21.55 5.48 -32.40
CA VAL A 256 20.49 5.83 -31.45
C VAL A 256 19.16 5.32 -31.97
N CYS A 257 18.44 4.58 -31.12
CA CYS A 257 17.07 4.14 -31.37
C CYS A 257 16.16 4.53 -30.20
N TYR A 258 15.05 5.19 -30.49
CA TYR A 258 14.07 5.58 -29.47
C TYR A 258 12.95 4.56 -29.31
N LEU A 259 12.55 4.32 -28.07
CA LEU A 259 11.29 3.63 -27.79
C LEU A 259 10.08 4.48 -28.23
N PRO A 260 8.97 3.85 -28.67
CA PRO A 260 7.76 4.59 -29.03
C PRO A 260 7.21 5.39 -27.84
N PRO A 261 6.51 6.52 -28.07
CA PRO A 261 5.85 7.27 -27.01
C PRO A 261 4.92 6.40 -26.16
N GLY A 262 4.87 6.66 -24.85
CA GLY A 262 3.97 5.94 -23.93
C GLY A 262 4.42 4.52 -23.56
N THR A 263 5.64 4.10 -23.94
CA THR A 263 6.14 2.74 -23.71
C THR A 263 7.12 2.61 -22.54
N SER A 264 7.12 3.55 -21.59
CA SER A 264 8.00 3.48 -20.40
C SER A 264 7.84 2.18 -19.60
N LYS A 265 6.66 1.57 -19.64
CA LYS A 265 6.37 0.23 -19.10
C LYS A 265 7.18 -0.90 -19.76
N TRP A 266 7.77 -0.70 -20.91
CA TRP A 266 8.58 -1.71 -21.61
C TRP A 266 10.06 -1.35 -21.62
N ASN A 267 10.43 -0.19 -21.06
CA ASN A 267 11.83 0.18 -20.90
C ASN A 267 12.51 -0.75 -19.90
N ARG A 268 13.57 -1.43 -20.34
CA ARG A 268 14.33 -2.37 -19.52
C ARG A 268 14.93 -1.70 -18.28
N ILE A 269 15.36 -0.44 -18.37
CA ILE A 269 15.97 0.27 -17.22
C ILE A 269 14.95 0.46 -16.09
N GLU A 270 13.71 0.81 -16.42
CA GLU A 270 12.66 1.03 -15.41
C GLU A 270 12.46 -0.24 -14.57
N HIS A 271 12.44 -1.40 -15.21
CA HIS A 271 12.20 -2.68 -14.54
C HIS A 271 13.44 -3.31 -13.93
N ARG A 272 14.60 -3.21 -14.61
CA ARG A 272 15.82 -3.90 -14.18
C ARG A 272 16.68 -3.08 -13.23
N LEU A 273 16.53 -1.76 -13.19
CA LEU A 273 17.36 -0.87 -12.38
C LEU A 273 16.53 0.02 -11.46
N PHE A 274 15.67 0.86 -12.04
CA PHE A 274 14.97 1.91 -11.27
C PHE A 274 13.98 1.35 -10.24
N SER A 275 13.30 0.26 -10.55
CA SER A 275 12.41 -0.43 -9.62
C SER A 275 13.16 -0.93 -8.37
N PHE A 276 14.39 -1.42 -8.53
CA PHE A 276 15.21 -1.97 -7.45
C PHE A 276 15.88 -0.86 -6.64
N ILE A 277 16.33 0.22 -7.28
CA ILE A 277 16.79 1.43 -6.58
C ILE A 277 15.68 1.98 -5.69
N SER A 278 14.46 2.09 -6.23
CA SER A 278 13.29 2.57 -5.47
C SER A 278 12.99 1.68 -4.26
N GLN A 279 13.19 0.35 -4.40
CA GLN A 279 13.06 -0.59 -3.28
C GLN A 279 14.16 -0.40 -2.23
N ASN A 280 15.40 -0.16 -2.66
CA ASN A 280 16.53 0.07 -1.76
C ASN A 280 16.44 1.37 -0.98
N TRP A 281 15.80 2.39 -1.54
CA TRP A 281 15.59 3.69 -0.91
C TRP A 281 14.43 3.70 0.08
N ARG A 282 13.60 2.65 0.07
CA ARG A 282 12.33 2.59 0.79
C ARG A 282 12.54 2.79 2.31
N GLY A 283 11.92 3.83 2.85
CA GLY A 283 11.96 4.16 4.28
C GLY A 283 13.25 4.84 4.75
N LYS A 284 14.16 5.23 3.84
CA LYS A 284 15.44 5.88 4.19
C LYS A 284 15.46 7.34 3.73
N PRO A 285 15.80 8.32 4.59
CA PRO A 285 15.97 9.71 4.18
C PRO A 285 17.27 9.91 3.38
N LEU A 286 17.21 10.68 2.30
CA LEU A 286 18.34 10.92 1.38
C LEU A 286 19.12 12.17 1.78
N ARG A 287 19.71 12.15 2.98
CA ARG A 287 20.34 13.33 3.60
C ARG A 287 21.55 13.88 2.86
N THR A 288 22.34 13.01 2.25
CA THR A 288 23.61 13.36 1.61
C THR A 288 23.74 12.66 0.26
N LEU A 289 24.54 13.24 -0.63
CA LEU A 289 24.90 12.62 -1.91
C LEU A 289 25.58 11.26 -1.70
N ALA A 290 26.44 11.13 -0.68
CA ALA A 290 27.08 9.87 -0.32
C ALA A 290 26.04 8.79 0.04
N THR A 291 25.00 9.12 0.81
CA THR A 291 23.91 8.18 1.10
C THR A 291 23.19 7.75 -0.17
N ILE A 292 22.91 8.68 -1.08
CA ILE A 292 22.25 8.39 -2.36
C ILE A 292 23.12 7.44 -3.21
N VAL A 293 24.39 7.77 -3.41
CA VAL A 293 25.35 6.97 -4.17
C VAL A 293 25.47 5.57 -3.58
N ASN A 294 25.64 5.46 -2.26
CA ASN A 294 25.73 4.17 -1.57
C ASN A 294 24.46 3.33 -1.74
N LEU A 295 23.27 3.93 -1.60
CA LEU A 295 22.00 3.22 -1.76
C LEU A 295 21.77 2.76 -3.20
N ILE A 296 22.17 3.58 -4.18
CA ILE A 296 22.13 3.20 -5.59
C ILE A 296 23.12 2.07 -5.86
N GLY A 297 24.40 2.24 -5.52
CA GLY A 297 25.46 1.28 -5.80
C GLY A 297 25.26 -0.07 -5.09
N ALA A 298 24.62 -0.07 -3.92
CA ALA A 298 24.24 -1.29 -3.21
C ALA A 298 23.05 -2.05 -3.85
N THR A 299 22.49 -1.55 -4.95
CA THR A 299 21.38 -2.22 -5.65
C THR A 299 21.88 -3.47 -6.35
N THR A 300 21.38 -4.62 -5.90
CA THR A 300 21.71 -5.94 -6.43
C THR A 300 20.43 -6.75 -6.65
N THR A 301 20.51 -7.73 -7.55
CA THR A 301 19.41 -8.68 -7.80
C THR A 301 19.96 -10.11 -7.79
N ASN A 302 19.10 -11.09 -7.55
CA ASN A 302 19.46 -12.52 -7.63
C ASN A 302 19.99 -12.93 -9.02
N THR A 303 19.67 -12.15 -10.04
CA THR A 303 20.14 -12.33 -11.42
C THR A 303 21.50 -11.68 -11.70
N GLY A 304 22.16 -11.14 -10.68
CA GLY A 304 23.52 -10.61 -10.77
C GLY A 304 23.64 -9.17 -11.28
N LEU A 305 22.60 -8.33 -11.11
CA LEU A 305 22.71 -6.91 -11.43
C LEU A 305 23.84 -6.27 -10.61
N LYS A 306 24.77 -5.63 -11.32
CA LYS A 306 25.82 -4.78 -10.73
C LYS A 306 25.52 -3.33 -11.08
N VAL A 307 25.49 -2.47 -10.07
CA VAL A 307 25.20 -1.05 -10.23
C VAL A 307 26.43 -0.24 -9.81
N TYR A 308 26.90 0.58 -10.74
CA TYR A 308 27.93 1.57 -10.47
C TYR A 308 27.27 2.95 -10.45
N CYS A 309 27.59 3.73 -9.44
CA CYS A 309 27.05 5.08 -9.26
C CYS A 309 28.16 5.96 -8.70
N ASP A 310 28.30 7.14 -9.28
CA ASP A 310 29.24 8.15 -8.85
C ASP A 310 28.64 9.54 -9.01
N VAL A 311 29.21 10.52 -8.32
CA VAL A 311 28.79 11.92 -8.41
C VAL A 311 29.44 12.56 -9.63
N ASP A 312 28.61 13.05 -10.54
CA ASP A 312 29.07 13.95 -11.59
C ASP A 312 29.30 15.35 -11.01
N HIS A 313 30.57 15.74 -10.90
CA HIS A 313 31.00 17.04 -10.38
C HIS A 313 31.02 18.15 -11.44
N ASN A 314 30.69 17.84 -12.69
CA ASN A 314 30.72 18.82 -13.77
C ASN A 314 29.61 19.87 -13.61
N ALA A 315 29.94 21.10 -14.00
CA ALA A 315 28.98 22.20 -14.04
C ALA A 315 28.40 22.34 -15.46
N TYR A 316 27.08 22.19 -15.58
CA TYR A 316 26.38 22.31 -16.84
C TYR A 316 25.61 23.64 -16.95
N PRO A 317 25.86 24.46 -17.98
CA PRO A 317 25.11 25.69 -18.19
C PRO A 317 23.63 25.38 -18.48
N LYS A 318 22.74 26.25 -18.00
CA LYS A 318 21.30 26.14 -18.24
C LYS A 318 20.91 26.98 -19.45
N GLY A 319 19.86 26.55 -20.14
CA GLY A 319 19.27 27.34 -21.24
C GLY A 319 20.14 27.38 -22.50
N VAL A 320 21.00 26.38 -22.70
CA VAL A 320 21.79 26.25 -23.93
C VAL A 320 20.85 26.13 -25.13
N ALA A 321 20.91 27.10 -26.02
CA ALA A 321 20.22 27.08 -27.31
C ALA A 321 21.15 26.46 -28.35
N VAL A 322 20.59 25.64 -29.24
CA VAL A 322 21.30 25.07 -30.38
C VAL A 322 20.75 25.69 -31.65
N SER A 323 21.62 26.26 -32.47
CA SER A 323 21.30 26.91 -33.74
C SER A 323 21.02 25.91 -34.87
N ASP A 324 20.36 26.36 -35.93
CA ASP A 324 20.06 25.54 -37.13
C ASP A 324 21.34 25.16 -37.89
N ASP A 325 22.36 26.03 -37.86
CA ASP A 325 23.67 25.75 -38.42
C ASP A 325 24.35 24.60 -37.69
N GLU A 326 24.35 24.59 -36.35
CA GLU A 326 24.87 23.48 -35.55
C GLU A 326 24.16 22.15 -35.84
N MET A 327 22.85 22.18 -36.08
CA MET A 327 22.09 20.98 -36.42
C MET A 327 22.37 20.48 -37.84
N THR A 328 22.66 21.38 -38.77
CA THR A 328 22.98 21.04 -40.16
C THR A 328 24.40 20.50 -40.28
N ALA A 329 25.31 20.94 -39.41
CA ALA A 329 26.69 20.47 -39.35
C ALA A 329 26.84 19.05 -38.77
N LEU A 330 25.78 18.44 -38.24
CA LEU A 330 25.85 17.08 -37.69
C LEU A 330 26.04 16.06 -38.81
N ASN A 331 27.01 15.15 -38.64
CA ASN A 331 27.23 14.01 -39.52
C ASN A 331 26.24 12.87 -39.18
N ILE A 332 24.95 13.17 -39.33
CA ILE A 332 23.83 12.30 -38.94
C ILE A 332 23.28 11.52 -40.13
N ARG A 333 23.33 10.20 -40.05
CA ARG A 333 22.67 9.28 -40.98
C ARG A 333 21.37 8.77 -40.39
N ARG A 334 20.23 9.13 -41.00
CA ARG A 334 18.91 8.65 -40.57
C ARG A 334 18.61 7.28 -41.17
N ALA A 335 17.97 6.41 -40.40
CA ALA A 335 17.49 5.13 -40.91
C ALA A 335 16.25 5.34 -41.80
N GLU A 336 16.04 4.42 -42.74
CA GLU A 336 14.83 4.39 -43.57
C GLU A 336 13.57 4.19 -42.72
N PHE A 337 13.62 3.25 -41.77
CA PHE A 337 12.55 3.02 -40.82
C PHE A 337 12.60 4.03 -39.67
N HIS A 338 11.60 4.92 -39.63
CA HIS A 338 11.44 5.93 -38.57
C HIS A 338 12.71 6.76 -38.33
N GLY A 339 13.28 7.38 -39.37
CA GLY A 339 14.52 8.18 -39.29
C GLY A 339 14.49 9.38 -38.31
N GLN A 340 13.33 9.74 -37.78
CA GLN A 340 13.16 10.67 -36.65
C GLN A 340 13.53 10.06 -35.29
N TRP A 341 13.49 8.74 -35.17
CA TRP A 341 13.75 7.95 -33.97
C TRP A 341 14.96 7.03 -34.10
N ASN A 342 15.37 6.71 -35.33
CA ASN A 342 16.47 5.79 -35.60
C ASN A 342 17.49 6.53 -36.47
N TYR A 343 18.66 6.81 -35.91
CA TYR A 343 19.72 7.54 -36.60
C TYR A 343 21.09 7.19 -36.02
N SER A 344 22.14 7.44 -36.79
CA SER A 344 23.52 7.21 -36.39
C SER A 344 24.34 8.47 -36.58
N PHE A 345 25.22 8.78 -35.63
CA PHE A 345 26.23 9.81 -35.78
C PHE A 345 27.53 9.15 -36.21
N LEU A 346 28.04 9.59 -37.35
CA LEU A 346 29.35 9.16 -37.83
C LEU A 346 30.40 10.12 -37.26
N PRO A 347 31.62 9.64 -36.95
CA PRO A 347 32.73 10.54 -36.61
C PRO A 347 32.93 11.54 -37.74
N ALA A 348 32.99 12.82 -37.38
CA ALA A 348 33.21 13.93 -38.32
C ALA A 348 34.71 14.13 -38.58
#